data_AF-A0A229RQ30-F1
#
_entry.id   AF-A0A229RQ30-F1
#
_cell.length_a   1.000
_cell.length_b   1.000
_cell.length_c   1.000
_cell.angle_alpha   90.00
_cell.angle_beta   90.00
_cell.angle_gamma   90.00
#
_symmetry.space_group_name_H-M   'P 1'
#
loop_
_entity.id
_entity.type
_entity.pdbx_description
1 polymer ?
#
loop_
_entity_poly.entity_id
_entity_poly.type
_entity_poly.pdbx_seq_one_letter_code
_entity_poly.pdbx_strand_id
1 'polypeptide(L)'
;MRNLPTERVPRRARGTVLSTLLFLAVVVACSATAPDTGPRFDDETTDGVAAELTCMKHQPRAPGTRYTDDSIRRTDETLALLRYYTANGAKPYCDGNDVTDVDRQWIDVYVALGADAEKVKRP
;
A
#
# COMPACT_ATOMS: atom_id res chain seq x y z
N MET A 1 -73.85 -1.71 35.06
CA MET A 1 -73.21 -0.89 34.01
C MET A 1 -71.72 -0.82 34.35
N ARG A 2 -70.85 -1.43 33.53
CA ARG A 2 -69.40 -1.57 33.80
C ARG A 2 -68.67 -0.33 33.30
N ASN A 3 -67.91 0.33 34.17
CA ASN A 3 -67.01 1.42 33.80
C ASN A 3 -65.71 0.83 33.21
N LEU A 4 -65.31 1.31 32.03
CA LEU A 4 -64.05 0.95 31.36
C LEU A 4 -62.89 1.78 31.94
N PRO A 5 -61.71 1.18 32.20
CA PRO A 5 -60.51 1.93 32.55
C PRO A 5 -59.85 2.53 31.31
N THR A 6 -59.52 3.82 31.39
CA THR A 6 -58.75 4.56 30.39
C THR A 6 -57.27 4.15 30.48
N GLU A 7 -56.75 3.44 29.47
CA GLU A 7 -55.31 3.18 29.37
C GLU A 7 -54.55 4.47 29.01
N ARG A 8 -53.59 4.85 29.85
CA ARG A 8 -52.59 5.87 29.53
C ARG A 8 -51.45 5.22 28.75
N VAL A 9 -51.29 5.62 27.51
CA VAL A 9 -50.13 5.26 26.67
C VAL A 9 -48.84 5.82 27.32
N PRO A 10 -47.84 4.98 27.68
CA PRO A 10 -46.58 5.47 28.21
C PRO A 10 -45.74 6.15 27.12
N ARG A 11 -45.48 7.44 27.33
CA ARG A 11 -44.79 8.39 26.44
C ARG A 11 -43.26 8.31 26.52
N ARG A 12 -42.65 7.11 26.66
CA ARG A 12 -41.19 6.95 26.83
C ARG A 12 -40.61 5.86 25.93
N ALA A 13 -40.75 6.02 24.62
CA ALA A 13 -40.06 5.17 23.64
C ALA A 13 -39.39 5.97 22.50
N ARG A 14 -39.19 7.28 22.68
CA ARG A 14 -38.57 8.15 21.65
C ARG A 14 -37.07 8.40 21.85
N GLY A 15 -36.52 8.12 23.05
CA GLY A 15 -35.11 8.38 23.34
C GLY A 15 -34.15 7.25 22.92
N THR A 16 -34.62 6.01 22.88
CA THR A 16 -33.75 4.84 22.71
C THR A 16 -33.44 4.50 21.26
N VAL A 17 -34.33 4.84 20.33
CA VAL A 17 -34.18 4.54 18.89
C VAL A 17 -33.16 5.47 18.21
N LEU A 18 -33.03 6.70 18.70
CA LEU A 18 -32.10 7.69 18.13
C LEU A 18 -30.64 7.36 18.47
N SER A 19 -30.37 6.83 19.67
CA SER A 19 -29.02 6.43 20.10
C SER A 19 -28.48 5.21 19.35
N THR A 20 -29.32 4.23 19.00
CA THR A 20 -28.87 3.04 18.26
C THR A 20 -28.52 3.35 16.80
N LEU A 21 -29.26 4.26 16.14
CA LEU A 21 -28.96 4.69 14.78
C LEU A 21 -27.67 5.52 14.70
N LEU A 22 -27.39 6.36 15.71
CA LEU A 22 -26.15 7.12 15.79
C LEU A 22 -24.94 6.20 16.02
N PHE A 23 -25.07 5.19 16.87
CA PHE A 23 -23.99 4.21 17.09
C PHE A 23 -23.68 3.39 15.84
N LEU A 24 -24.68 2.93 15.06
CA LEU A 24 -24.42 2.21 13.81
C LEU A 24 -23.73 3.06 12.74
N ALA A 25 -24.04 4.37 12.66
CA ALA A 25 -23.41 5.26 11.68
C ALA A 25 -21.90 5.48 11.96
N VAL A 26 -21.48 5.46 13.22
CA VAL A 26 -20.07 5.64 13.60
C VAL A 26 -19.22 4.40 13.26
N VAL A 27 -19.77 3.19 13.31
CA VAL A 27 -18.98 1.96 13.04
C VAL A 27 -18.69 1.77 11.54
N VAL A 28 -19.61 2.19 10.65
CA VAL A 28 -19.45 1.99 9.19
C VAL A 28 -18.37 2.92 8.60
N ALA A 29 -18.13 4.10 9.19
CA ALA A 29 -17.15 5.05 8.69
C ALA A 29 -15.68 4.60 8.89
N CYS A 30 -15.41 3.69 9.84
CA CYS A 30 -14.05 3.22 10.13
C CYS A 30 -13.67 1.93 9.37
N SER A 31 -14.56 1.38 8.55
CA SER A 31 -14.31 0.14 7.80
C SER A 31 -13.95 0.36 6.33
N ALA A 32 -13.68 1.60 5.91
CA ALA A 32 -13.15 1.87 4.58
C ALA A 32 -11.75 1.24 4.45
N THR A 33 -11.71 0.06 3.84
CA THR A 33 -10.44 -0.58 3.47
C THR A 33 -9.77 0.32 2.44
N ALA A 34 -8.57 0.79 2.76
CA ALA A 34 -7.77 1.55 1.80
C ALA A 34 -7.61 0.71 0.51
N PRO A 35 -7.64 1.34 -0.68
CA PRO A 35 -7.37 0.64 -1.93
C PRO A 35 -6.05 -0.13 -1.85
N ASP A 36 -6.00 -1.36 -2.36
CA ASP A 36 -4.74 -2.09 -2.49
C ASP A 36 -3.87 -1.37 -3.53
N THR A 37 -2.77 -0.79 -3.07
CA THR A 37 -1.84 -0.03 -3.92
C THR A 37 -0.72 -0.90 -4.50
N GLY A 38 -0.82 -2.23 -4.33
CA GLY A 38 0.15 -3.21 -4.82
C GLY A 38 1.34 -3.42 -3.87
N PRO A 39 2.34 -4.19 -4.31
CA PRO A 39 3.44 -4.64 -3.46
C PRO A 39 4.47 -3.53 -3.20
N ARG A 40 5.10 -3.55 -2.03
CA ARG A 40 6.34 -2.79 -1.79
C ARG A 40 7.47 -3.39 -2.62
N PHE A 41 8.38 -2.54 -3.06
CA PHE A 41 9.67 -2.94 -3.61
C PHE A 41 10.45 -3.75 -2.57
N ASP A 42 11.06 -4.85 -3.00
CA ASP A 42 11.96 -5.66 -2.17
C ASP A 42 13.37 -5.09 -2.25
N ASP A 43 13.77 -4.30 -1.26
CA ASP A 43 15.09 -3.70 -1.17
C ASP A 43 16.09 -4.55 -0.35
N GLU A 44 15.72 -5.79 -0.02
CA GLU A 44 16.55 -6.71 0.77
C GLU A 44 16.94 -6.15 2.16
N THR A 45 16.12 -5.25 2.69
CA THR A 45 16.26 -4.70 4.04
C THR A 45 15.53 -5.59 5.04
N THR A 46 16.26 -6.11 6.04
CA THR A 46 15.71 -6.82 7.20
C THR A 46 15.97 -6.00 8.46
N ASP A 47 14.93 -5.78 9.28
CA ASP A 47 15.02 -4.99 10.53
C ASP A 47 15.69 -3.62 10.35
N GLY A 48 15.47 -2.98 9.18
CA GLY A 48 16.04 -1.66 8.85
C GLY A 48 17.49 -1.70 8.36
N VAL A 49 18.10 -2.88 8.24
CA VAL A 49 19.47 -3.08 7.73
C VAL A 49 19.42 -3.65 6.31
N ALA A 50 19.97 -2.90 5.35
CA ALA A 50 20.09 -3.33 3.97
C ALA A 50 21.17 -4.43 3.83
N ALA A 51 20.85 -5.53 3.16
CA ALA A 51 21.81 -6.58 2.87
C ALA A 51 22.86 -6.10 1.85
N GLU A 52 24.13 -6.44 2.09
CA GLU A 52 25.16 -6.31 1.07
C GLU A 52 25.06 -7.48 0.09
N LEU A 53 24.72 -7.18 -1.16
CA LEU A 53 24.55 -8.19 -2.20
C LEU A 53 25.77 -8.25 -3.11
N THR A 54 26.21 -9.44 -3.47
CA THR A 54 27.25 -9.64 -4.50
C THR A 54 26.66 -9.69 -5.92
N CYS A 55 25.35 -9.92 -6.05
CA CYS A 55 24.57 -9.98 -7.29
C CYS A 55 23.23 -9.28 -7.10
N MET A 56 22.58 -8.89 -8.19
CA MET A 56 21.24 -8.29 -8.15
C MET A 56 20.16 -9.39 -8.07
N LYS A 57 19.12 -9.18 -7.25
CA LYS A 57 17.97 -10.09 -7.21
C LYS A 57 16.84 -9.58 -8.10
N HIS A 58 16.12 -10.53 -8.70
CA HIS A 58 14.88 -10.23 -9.41
C HIS A 58 13.80 -9.77 -8.45
N GLN A 59 13.02 -8.78 -8.87
CA GLN A 59 11.83 -8.38 -8.12
C GLN A 59 10.72 -9.42 -8.29
N PRO A 60 10.06 -9.85 -7.20
CA PRO A 60 9.08 -10.94 -7.28
C PRO A 60 7.75 -10.51 -7.93
N ARG A 61 7.45 -9.20 -7.95
CA ARG A 61 6.20 -8.64 -8.45
C ARG A 61 6.43 -7.27 -9.09
N ALA A 62 5.60 -6.92 -10.07
CA ALA A 62 5.60 -5.62 -10.74
C ALA A 62 5.23 -4.45 -9.79
N PRO A 63 5.64 -3.21 -10.10
CA PRO A 63 5.25 -2.04 -9.33
C PRO A 63 3.73 -1.81 -9.36
N GLY A 64 3.16 -1.50 -8.20
CA GLY A 64 1.76 -1.09 -8.07
C GLY A 64 1.57 0.43 -8.16
N THR A 65 0.32 0.88 -7.99
CA THR A 65 -0.05 2.30 -8.03
C THR A 65 0.68 3.13 -6.99
N ARG A 66 1.14 2.54 -5.87
CA ARG A 66 2.01 3.24 -4.91
C ARG A 66 3.30 3.84 -5.52
N TYR A 67 3.76 3.35 -6.68
CA TYR A 67 4.93 3.84 -7.38
C TYR A 67 4.57 4.58 -8.68
N THR A 68 3.47 4.18 -9.34
CA THR A 68 3.08 4.71 -10.65
C THR A 68 2.05 5.83 -10.61
N ASP A 69 1.38 6.06 -9.47
CA ASP A 69 0.50 7.20 -9.24
C ASP A 69 1.19 8.24 -8.35
N ASP A 70 1.58 9.35 -8.97
CA ASP A 70 2.28 10.47 -8.36
C ASP A 70 1.52 11.08 -7.17
N SER A 71 0.18 10.99 -7.13
CA SER A 71 -0.65 11.60 -6.09
C SER A 71 -0.61 10.85 -4.76
N ILE A 72 -0.24 9.56 -4.78
CA ILE A 72 -0.16 8.69 -3.60
C ILE A 72 1.25 8.17 -3.33
N ARG A 73 2.21 8.47 -4.21
CA ARG A 73 3.58 7.99 -4.10
C ARG A 73 4.28 8.55 -2.86
N ARG A 74 4.83 7.64 -2.05
CA ARG A 74 5.50 7.99 -0.80
C ARG A 74 7.01 8.04 -0.93
N THR A 75 7.61 9.10 -0.38
CA THR A 75 9.07 9.32 -0.43
C THR A 75 9.87 8.21 0.23
N ASP A 76 9.41 7.65 1.35
CA ASP A 76 10.13 6.56 2.04
C ASP A 76 10.19 5.28 1.18
N GLU A 77 9.13 5.00 0.42
CA GLU A 77 9.07 3.86 -0.48
C GLU A 77 9.94 4.08 -1.73
N THR A 78 9.96 5.29 -2.28
CA THR A 78 10.82 5.63 -3.43
C THR A 78 12.29 5.68 -3.06
N LEU A 79 12.64 6.16 -1.86
CA LEU A 79 14.03 6.23 -1.43
C LEU A 79 14.64 4.83 -1.24
N ALA A 80 13.85 3.85 -0.79
CA ALA A 80 14.30 2.45 -0.72
C ALA A 80 14.67 1.91 -2.10
N LEU A 81 13.78 2.08 -3.09
CA LEU A 81 14.01 1.74 -4.49
C LEU A 81 15.28 2.42 -5.05
N LEU A 82 15.39 3.74 -4.88
CA LEU A 82 16.51 4.53 -5.38
C LEU A 82 17.85 4.08 -4.78
N ARG A 83 17.89 3.84 -3.46
CA ARG A 83 19.10 3.37 -2.77
C ARG A 83 19.52 1.99 -3.25
N TYR A 84 18.56 1.07 -3.39
CA TYR A 84 18.83 -0.29 -3.84
C TYR A 84 19.46 -0.31 -5.24
N TYR A 85 18.81 0.33 -6.22
CA TYR A 85 19.30 0.33 -7.59
C TYR A 85 20.62 1.07 -7.74
N THR A 86 20.83 2.16 -7.00
CA THR A 86 22.11 2.88 -7.02
C THR A 86 23.28 2.00 -6.53
N ALA A 87 23.04 1.13 -5.55
CA ALA A 87 24.06 0.24 -5.00
C ALA A 87 24.22 -1.07 -5.79
N ASN A 88 23.14 -1.59 -6.38
CA ASN A 88 23.08 -2.95 -6.89
C ASN A 88 22.73 -3.08 -8.37
N GLY A 89 22.16 -2.05 -9.01
CA GLY A 89 21.52 -2.16 -10.32
C GLY A 89 22.45 -2.52 -11.48
N ALA A 90 23.75 -2.26 -11.35
CA ALA A 90 24.76 -2.61 -12.35
C ALA A 90 25.35 -4.02 -12.14
N LYS A 91 25.01 -4.70 -11.04
CA LYS A 91 25.50 -6.06 -10.75
C LYS A 91 24.82 -7.06 -11.68
N PRO A 92 25.48 -8.20 -12.01
CA PRO A 92 24.79 -9.30 -12.68
C PRO A 92 23.69 -9.87 -11.79
N TYR A 93 22.64 -10.43 -12.39
CA TYR A 93 21.58 -11.10 -11.63
C TYR A 93 22.09 -12.40 -11.00
N CYS A 94 21.55 -12.73 -9.83
CA CYS A 94 22.01 -13.85 -9.02
C CYS A 94 21.82 -15.22 -9.67
N ASP A 95 20.85 -15.36 -10.58
CA ASP A 95 20.60 -16.60 -11.33
C ASP A 95 21.38 -16.65 -12.67
N GLY A 96 22.15 -15.60 -12.97
CA GLY A 96 22.90 -15.46 -14.22
C GLY A 96 22.06 -15.11 -15.45
N ASN A 97 20.74 -14.97 -15.30
CA ASN A 97 19.86 -14.56 -16.38
C ASN A 97 19.91 -13.03 -16.59
N ASP A 98 19.21 -12.57 -17.63
CA ASP A 98 19.08 -11.14 -17.91
C ASP A 98 17.84 -10.54 -17.24
N VAL A 99 17.69 -9.22 -17.37
CA VAL A 99 16.55 -8.44 -16.88
C VAL A 99 15.20 -9.04 -17.34
N THR A 100 14.29 -9.29 -16.40
CA THR A 100 12.93 -9.77 -16.69
C THR A 100 11.97 -8.62 -17.03
N ASP A 101 10.77 -8.95 -17.54
CA ASP A 101 9.70 -7.96 -17.74
C ASP A 101 9.33 -7.21 -16.45
N VAL A 102 9.39 -7.89 -15.30
CA VAL A 102 9.10 -7.29 -14.00
C VAL A 102 10.20 -6.32 -13.60
N ASP A 103 11.47 -6.70 -13.80
CA ASP A 103 12.59 -5.84 -13.50
C ASP A 103 12.61 -4.59 -14.36
N ARG A 104 12.27 -4.71 -15.66
CA ARG A 104 12.17 -3.54 -16.56
C ARG A 104 11.18 -2.51 -16.04
N GLN A 105 10.01 -2.93 -15.56
CA GLN A 105 9.02 -2.01 -15.02
C GLN A 105 9.55 -1.25 -13.80
N TRP A 106 10.34 -1.90 -12.94
CA TRP A 106 10.99 -1.23 -11.81
C TRP A 106 12.12 -0.30 -12.23
N ILE A 107 12.91 -0.68 -13.23
CA ILE A 107 13.93 0.17 -13.83
C ILE A 107 13.29 1.42 -14.44
N ASP A 108 12.14 1.28 -15.11
CA ASP A 108 11.40 2.42 -15.66
C ASP A 108 10.93 3.38 -14.57
N VAL A 109 10.42 2.85 -13.44
CA VAL A 109 10.09 3.68 -12.26
C VAL A 109 11.34 4.39 -11.73
N TYR A 110 12.47 3.68 -11.56
CA TYR A 110 13.73 4.25 -11.07
C TYR A 110 14.18 5.43 -11.96
N VAL A 111 14.14 5.26 -13.27
CA VAL A 111 14.50 6.29 -14.25
C VAL A 111 13.50 7.45 -14.25
N ALA A 112 12.20 7.17 -14.20
CA ALA A 112 11.15 8.18 -14.17
C ALA A 112 11.22 9.07 -12.91
N LEU A 113 11.75 8.53 -11.81
CA LEU A 113 12.08 9.29 -10.60
C LEU A 113 13.33 10.20 -10.76
N GLY A 114 13.94 10.25 -11.95
CA GLY A 114 15.08 11.11 -12.27
C GLY A 114 16.43 10.50 -11.90
N ALA A 115 16.49 9.19 -11.65
CA ALA A 115 17.73 8.52 -11.30
C ALA A 115 18.62 8.21 -12.52
N ASP A 116 19.89 7.94 -12.24
CA ASP A 116 20.91 7.73 -13.27
C ASP A 116 20.74 6.38 -13.97
N ALA A 117 20.38 6.42 -15.25
CA ALA A 117 20.19 5.25 -16.09
C ALA A 117 21.43 4.36 -16.23
N GLU A 118 22.64 4.89 -16.01
CA GLU A 118 23.88 4.12 -16.07
C GLU A 118 24.06 3.19 -14.87
N LYS A 119 23.27 3.37 -13.80
CA LYS A 119 23.29 2.51 -12.60
C LYS A 119 22.50 1.23 -12.75
N VAL A 120 21.84 1.01 -13.88
CA VAL A 120 20.98 -0.14 -14.10
C VAL A 120 21.30 -0.79 -15.45
N LYS A 121 21.19 -2.11 -15.51
CA LYS A 121 21.19 -2.80 -16.81
C LYS A 121 19.92 -2.42 -17.58
N ARG A 122 20.10 -1.81 -18.74
CA ARG A 122 19.04 -1.69 -19.75
C ARG A 122 19.24 -2.76 -20.83
N PRO A 123 18.15 -3.34 -21.37
CA PRO A 123 18.23 -4.20 -22.53
C PRO A 123 18.76 -3.45 -23.77
#